data_AF-A0A9D8E675-F1
#
_entry.id   AF-A0A9D8E675-F1
#
_cell.length_a   1.000
_cell.length_b   1.000
_cell.length_c   1.000
_cell.angle_alpha   90.00
_cell.angle_beta   90.00
_cell.angle_gamma   90.00
#
_symmetry.space_group_name_H-M   'P 1'
#
loop_
_entity.id
_entity.type
_entity.pdbx_description
1 polymer ?
#
loop_
_entity_poly.entity_id
_entity_poly.type
_entity_poly.pdbx_seq_one_letter_code
_entity_poly.pdbx_strand_id
1 'polypeptide(L)'
;MTGKRVAAAAAALLVVALVAGASSPAGKAGAADQKTVTRTITVPAGAFTASDDNIDFVNGGNGLSTSSGGGTFAAALFLESRDVTIKSITLYATDNNAGENVCLHLYRTTPWNAQEQKMGTVCSSGADLNPRAFNVNTLDYRKISGAYGPYLWVYLPTNVDLYFHAARLVYTY
;
A
#
# COMPACT_ATOMS: atom_id res chain seq x y z
N MET A 1 38.66 7.67 -67.17
CA MET A 1 37.69 8.51 -66.43
C MET A 1 37.78 8.11 -64.96
N THR A 2 38.83 8.36 -64.16
CA THR A 2 39.58 9.57 -63.80
C THR A 2 38.71 10.76 -63.38
N GLY A 3 38.49 10.87 -62.07
CA GLY A 3 37.91 12.04 -61.40
C GLY A 3 38.29 12.07 -59.92
N LYS A 4 39.54 12.49 -59.64
CA LYS A 4 40.01 12.92 -58.31
C LYS A 4 39.19 14.14 -57.86
N ARG A 5 38.77 14.20 -56.60
CA ARG A 5 38.46 15.47 -55.92
C ARG A 5 39.44 15.73 -54.79
N VAL A 6 39.96 16.94 -54.85
CA VAL A 6 41.03 17.53 -54.04
C VAL A 6 40.46 18.02 -52.71
N ALA A 7 41.35 18.05 -51.71
CA ALA A 7 41.17 18.54 -50.36
C ALA A 7 40.62 19.97 -50.24
N ALA A 8 39.97 20.26 -49.11
CA ALA A 8 39.97 21.58 -48.51
C ALA A 8 40.00 21.44 -46.98
N ALA A 9 41.11 21.92 -46.41
CA ALA A 9 41.29 22.11 -44.98
C ALA A 9 40.55 23.39 -44.52
N ALA A 10 39.97 23.36 -43.33
CA ALA A 10 39.72 24.56 -42.54
C ALA A 10 39.86 24.20 -41.06
N ALA A 11 41.02 24.54 -40.53
CA ALA A 11 41.28 24.61 -39.10
C ALA A 11 40.58 25.85 -38.53
N ALA A 12 39.90 25.70 -37.40
CA ALA A 12 39.61 26.83 -36.52
C ALA A 12 39.79 26.35 -35.08
N LEU A 13 40.89 26.81 -34.49
CA LEU A 13 41.16 26.76 -33.05
C LEU A 13 40.01 27.43 -32.30
N LEU A 14 39.50 26.78 -31.25
CA LEU A 14 38.94 27.50 -30.11
C LEU A 14 39.46 26.86 -28.82
N VAL A 15 40.68 27.27 -28.45
CA VAL A 15 41.18 27.14 -27.09
C VAL A 15 40.82 28.44 -26.39
N VAL A 16 39.75 28.44 -25.60
CA VAL A 16 39.50 29.49 -24.61
C VAL A 16 39.65 28.86 -23.24
N ALA A 17 40.68 29.35 -22.55
CA ALA A 17 41.03 29.01 -21.19
C ALA A 17 39.90 29.37 -20.22
N LEU A 18 39.50 28.41 -19.37
CA LEU A 18 38.89 28.69 -18.08
C LEU A 18 39.68 27.93 -17.00
N VAL A 19 40.78 28.52 -16.57
CA VAL A 19 41.48 28.17 -15.33
C VAL A 19 41.54 29.44 -14.50
N ALA A 20 40.62 29.59 -13.56
CA ALA A 20 40.83 30.25 -12.27
C ALA A 20 39.53 30.27 -11.45
N GLY A 21 39.57 29.59 -10.30
CA GLY A 21 38.99 30.14 -9.08
C GLY A 21 37.53 29.81 -8.77
N ALA A 22 37.31 28.64 -8.17
CA ALA A 22 36.58 28.55 -6.91
C ALA A 22 36.77 27.15 -6.30
N SER A 23 37.81 27.02 -5.48
CA SER A 23 37.83 26.05 -4.40
C SER A 23 36.65 26.36 -3.47
N SER A 24 35.49 25.78 -3.74
CA SER A 24 34.42 25.77 -2.75
C SER A 24 34.94 24.99 -1.54
N PRO A 25 34.95 25.57 -0.33
CA PRO A 25 35.19 24.78 0.86
C PRO A 25 34.15 23.67 0.87
N ALA A 26 34.56 22.48 1.29
CA ALA A 26 33.72 21.31 1.46
C ALA A 26 32.41 21.70 2.15
N GLY A 27 31.42 22.05 1.33
CA GLY A 27 30.05 22.17 1.76
C GLY A 27 29.70 20.76 2.13
N LYS A 28 29.66 20.49 3.44
CA LYS A 28 28.81 19.44 3.96
C LYS A 28 27.49 19.64 3.25
N ALA A 29 27.21 18.83 2.24
CA ALA A 29 25.86 18.66 1.75
C ALA A 29 25.09 18.25 2.99
N GLY A 30 24.42 19.21 3.62
CA GLY A 30 23.47 18.91 4.66
C GLY A 30 22.53 17.92 4.00
N ALA A 31 22.52 16.68 4.47
CA ALA A 31 21.45 15.77 4.14
C ALA A 31 20.18 16.57 4.43
N ALA A 32 19.45 16.95 3.38
CA ALA A 32 18.19 17.63 3.55
C ALA A 32 17.40 16.74 4.50
N ASP A 33 16.95 17.28 5.64
CA ASP A 33 16.13 16.53 6.58
C ASP A 33 14.92 16.04 5.78
N GLN A 34 14.92 14.76 5.44
CA GLN A 34 13.81 14.17 4.70
C GLN A 34 12.65 14.14 5.68
N LYS A 35 11.76 15.11 5.54
CA LYS A 35 10.58 15.23 6.38
C LYS A 35 9.72 13.99 6.17
N THR A 36 9.58 13.19 7.22
CA THR A 36 8.66 12.04 7.22
C THR A 36 7.24 12.53 6.96
N VAL A 37 6.63 12.03 5.89
CA VAL A 37 5.23 12.33 5.52
C VAL A 37 4.35 11.25 6.12
N THR A 38 3.20 11.64 6.68
CA THR A 38 2.16 10.68 7.12
C THR A 38 0.98 10.73 6.17
N ARG A 39 0.50 9.56 5.76
CA ARG A 39 -0.66 9.39 4.88
C ARG A 39 -1.68 8.46 5.50
N THR A 40 -2.92 8.66 5.05
CA THR A 40 -4.06 7.82 5.40
C THR A 40 -4.76 7.40 4.11
N ILE A 41 -5.04 6.11 3.97
CA ILE A 41 -5.89 5.56 2.91
C ILE A 41 -7.09 4.91 3.57
N THR A 42 -8.27 5.16 3.03
CA THR A 42 -9.50 4.44 3.38
C THR A 42 -9.93 3.61 2.17
N VAL A 43 -10.05 2.30 2.36
CA VAL A 43 -10.50 1.33 1.36
C VAL A 43 -11.96 0.98 1.68
N PRO A 44 -12.93 1.39 0.85
CA PRO A 44 -14.34 1.10 1.09
C PRO A 44 -14.66 -0.38 0.84
N ALA A 45 -15.75 -0.88 1.40
CA ALA A 45 -16.26 -2.24 1.15
C ALA A 45 -16.35 -2.60 -0.34
N GLY A 46 -16.81 -1.67 -1.18
CA GLY A 46 -16.91 -1.87 -2.64
C GLY A 46 -15.59 -2.14 -3.36
N ALA A 47 -14.43 -1.87 -2.74
CA ALA A 47 -13.13 -2.16 -3.35
C ALA A 47 -12.62 -3.59 -3.08
N PHE A 48 -13.32 -4.35 -2.23
CA PHE A 48 -12.96 -5.72 -1.90
C PHE A 48 -13.65 -6.70 -2.87
N THR A 49 -12.87 -7.61 -3.42
CA THR A 49 -13.34 -8.66 -4.32
C THR A 49 -13.30 -10.00 -3.61
N ALA A 50 -14.32 -10.84 -3.81
CA ALA A 50 -14.35 -12.20 -3.28
C ALA A 50 -13.13 -13.00 -3.78
N SER A 51 -12.50 -13.76 -2.89
CA SER A 51 -11.38 -14.65 -3.22
C SER A 51 -11.86 -16.06 -3.58
N ASP A 52 -13.08 -16.40 -3.17
CA ASP A 52 -13.74 -17.69 -3.41
C ASP A 52 -14.97 -17.49 -4.31
N ASP A 53 -15.27 -18.49 -5.14
CA ASP A 53 -16.40 -18.52 -6.08
C ASP A 53 -17.69 -19.10 -5.49
N ASN A 54 -17.60 -19.75 -4.32
CA ASN A 54 -18.72 -20.45 -3.66
C ASN A 54 -19.29 -19.71 -2.45
N ILE A 55 -19.23 -18.37 -2.44
CA ILE A 55 -19.78 -17.55 -1.35
C ILE A 55 -20.93 -16.69 -1.84
N ASP A 56 -22.06 -16.71 -1.13
CA ASP A 56 -23.14 -15.77 -1.36
C ASP A 56 -22.91 -14.53 -0.49
N PHE A 57 -22.74 -13.38 -1.13
CA PHE A 57 -22.46 -12.14 -0.44
C PHE A 57 -23.23 -10.96 -1.01
N VAL A 58 -23.43 -9.95 -0.16
CA VAL A 58 -24.03 -8.67 -0.53
C VAL A 58 -22.93 -7.62 -0.46
N ASN A 59 -22.67 -6.95 -1.60
CA ASN A 59 -21.78 -5.79 -1.65
C ASN A 59 -22.56 -4.57 -2.13
N GLY A 60 -23.06 -3.77 -1.18
CA GLY A 60 -23.83 -2.55 -1.44
C GLY A 60 -22.96 -1.31 -1.70
N GLY A 61 -21.63 -1.48 -1.81
CA GLY A 61 -20.65 -0.39 -1.91
C GLY A 61 -20.31 0.26 -0.57
N ASN A 62 -21.29 0.43 0.32
CA ASN A 62 -21.13 0.95 1.69
C ASN A 62 -21.02 -0.15 2.77
N GLY A 63 -21.22 -1.40 2.38
CA GLY A 63 -21.22 -2.55 3.27
C GLY A 63 -21.00 -3.84 2.50
N LEU A 64 -20.35 -4.79 3.17
CA LEU A 64 -20.10 -6.14 2.70
C LEU A 64 -20.49 -7.11 3.81
N SER A 65 -21.33 -8.09 3.48
CA SER A 65 -21.73 -9.19 4.36
C SER A 65 -21.90 -10.47 3.55
N THR A 66 -21.85 -11.61 4.22
CA THR A 66 -22.11 -12.93 3.63
C THR A 66 -23.49 -13.39 4.08
N SER A 67 -24.29 -13.89 3.13
CA SER A 67 -25.61 -14.47 3.40
C SER A 67 -25.56 -16.00 3.50
N SER A 68 -24.58 -16.63 2.85
CA SER A 68 -24.30 -18.05 2.96
C SER A 68 -22.81 -18.30 2.71
N GLY A 69 -22.21 -19.25 3.45
CA GLY A 69 -20.76 -19.48 3.40
C GLY A 69 -19.94 -18.40 4.10
N GLY A 70 -18.82 -18.80 4.71
CA GLY A 70 -17.83 -17.87 5.26
C GLY A 70 -16.87 -17.54 4.14
N GLY A 71 -16.56 -16.26 3.96
CA GLY A 71 -15.85 -15.79 2.78
C GLY A 71 -14.67 -14.91 3.10
N THR A 72 -13.74 -14.89 2.18
CA THR A 72 -12.60 -13.97 2.24
C THR A 72 -12.58 -13.04 1.05
N PHE A 73 -12.25 -11.77 1.31
CA PHE A 73 -12.27 -10.73 0.28
C PHE A 73 -10.97 -9.95 0.31
N ALA A 74 -10.42 -9.65 -0.86
CA ALA A 74 -9.14 -8.98 -1.00
C ALA A 74 -9.29 -7.62 -1.69
N ALA A 75 -8.46 -6.66 -1.25
CA ALA A 75 -8.32 -5.36 -1.90
C ALA A 75 -6.84 -4.98 -2.00
N ALA A 76 -6.37 -4.70 -3.21
CA ALA A 76 -5.01 -4.23 -3.45
C ALA A 76 -4.80 -2.83 -2.84
N LEU A 77 -3.60 -2.58 -2.31
CA LEU A 77 -3.23 -1.27 -1.77
C LEU A 77 -2.23 -0.57 -2.69
N PHE A 78 -2.58 0.65 -3.11
CA PHE A 78 -1.70 1.52 -3.88
C PHE A 78 -1.10 2.57 -2.96
N LEU A 79 0.21 2.51 -2.77
CA LEU A 79 0.96 3.42 -1.89
C LEU A 79 1.77 4.41 -2.72
N GLU A 80 1.83 5.67 -2.30
CA GLU A 80 2.50 6.75 -3.04
C GLU A 80 4.02 6.56 -3.13
N SER A 81 4.62 5.86 -2.15
CA SER A 81 6.05 5.57 -2.09
C SER A 81 6.29 4.06 -2.12
N ARG A 82 7.43 3.68 -2.70
CA ARG A 82 7.92 2.28 -2.72
C ARG A 82 8.32 1.78 -1.34
N ASP A 83 8.83 2.69 -0.51
CA ASP A 83 9.30 2.39 0.83
C ASP A 83 8.40 3.12 1.82
N VAL A 84 7.62 2.35 2.58
CA VAL A 84 6.72 2.90 3.61
C VAL A 84 6.86 2.14 4.92
N THR A 85 6.48 2.80 6.00
CA THR A 85 6.26 2.18 7.32
C THR A 85 4.80 2.31 7.70
N ILE A 86 4.10 1.19 7.74
CA ILE A 86 2.73 1.10 8.24
C ILE A 86 2.72 1.38 9.75
N LYS A 87 1.82 2.28 10.15
CA LYS A 87 1.63 2.70 11.54
C LYS A 87 0.44 2.01 12.19
N SER A 88 -0.66 1.86 11.47
CA SER A 88 -1.86 1.20 11.99
C SER A 88 -2.80 0.77 10.87
N ILE A 89 -3.67 -0.20 11.21
CA ILE A 89 -4.85 -0.56 10.43
C ILE A 89 -6.10 -0.38 11.31
N THR A 90 -7.16 0.16 10.74
CA THR A 90 -8.48 0.29 11.36
C THR A 90 -9.49 -0.49 10.53
N LEU A 91 -10.25 -1.35 11.19
CA LEU A 91 -11.45 -2.00 10.66
C LEU A 91 -12.68 -1.17 11.07
N TYR A 92 -13.55 -0.88 10.12
CA TYR A 92 -14.88 -0.34 10.40
C TYR A 92 -15.92 -1.43 10.13
N ALA A 93 -16.59 -1.88 11.18
CA ALA A 93 -17.56 -2.97 11.10
C ALA A 93 -18.74 -2.76 12.04
N THR A 94 -19.90 -3.25 11.63
CA THR A 94 -21.01 -3.57 12.54
C THR A 94 -20.85 -5.03 12.94
N ASP A 95 -20.88 -5.30 14.23
CA ASP A 95 -20.70 -6.63 14.79
C ASP A 95 -21.75 -6.81 15.86
N ASN A 96 -22.90 -7.37 15.50
CA ASN A 96 -23.98 -7.70 16.42
C ASN A 96 -23.93 -9.18 16.83
N ASN A 97 -22.77 -9.83 16.71
CA ASN A 97 -22.59 -11.22 17.09
C ASN A 97 -21.64 -11.38 18.29
N ALA A 98 -21.89 -12.37 19.14
CA ALA A 98 -21.06 -12.61 20.32
C ALA A 98 -20.02 -13.74 20.14
N GLY A 99 -20.16 -14.57 19.11
CA GLY A 99 -19.34 -15.76 18.87
C GLY A 99 -18.39 -15.66 17.67
N GLU A 100 -18.67 -14.75 16.74
CA GLU A 100 -17.93 -14.58 15.49
C GLU A 100 -17.48 -13.13 15.32
N ASN A 101 -16.41 -12.91 14.55
CA ASN A 101 -15.85 -11.58 14.34
C ASN A 101 -15.51 -11.36 12.87
N VAL A 102 -15.63 -10.12 12.42
CA VAL A 102 -15.05 -9.66 11.16
C VAL A 102 -13.57 -9.41 11.39
N CYS A 103 -12.69 -10.04 10.62
CA CYS A 103 -11.25 -9.86 10.78
C CYS A 103 -10.63 -9.23 9.54
N LEU A 104 -9.96 -8.11 9.72
CA LEU A 104 -9.12 -7.47 8.71
C LEU A 104 -7.66 -7.85 8.94
N HIS A 105 -7.04 -8.33 7.88
CA HIS A 105 -5.62 -8.67 7.83
C HIS A 105 -4.91 -7.79 6.81
N LEU A 106 -3.68 -7.41 7.13
CA LEU A 106 -2.77 -6.76 6.19
C LEU A 106 -1.71 -7.77 5.78
N TYR A 107 -1.51 -7.91 4.47
CA TYR A 107 -0.48 -8.76 3.90
C TYR A 107 0.42 -7.97 2.96
N ARG A 108 1.58 -8.56 2.69
CA ARG A 108 2.42 -8.23 1.54
C ARG A 108 2.79 -9.50 0.80
N THR A 109 2.81 -9.43 -0.53
CA THR A 109 3.37 -10.49 -1.37
C THR A 109 4.85 -10.25 -1.60
N THR A 110 5.68 -11.29 -1.49
CA THR A 110 7.11 -11.25 -1.82
C THR A 110 7.35 -11.81 -3.22
N PRO A 111 7.68 -10.98 -4.24
CA PRO A 111 7.68 -11.42 -5.64
C PRO A 111 8.73 -12.49 -5.96
N TRP A 112 9.79 -12.61 -5.15
CA TRP A 112 10.84 -13.59 -5.38
C TRP A 112 10.40 -15.05 -5.16
N ASN A 113 9.40 -15.29 -4.30
CA ASN A 113 8.95 -16.64 -3.94
C ASN A 113 7.42 -16.78 -3.87
N ALA A 114 6.69 -15.74 -4.30
CA ALA A 114 5.23 -15.65 -4.24
C ALA A 114 4.64 -15.95 -2.85
N GLN A 115 5.43 -15.78 -1.78
CA GLN A 115 4.93 -16.00 -0.41
C GLN A 115 4.14 -14.78 0.06
N GLU A 116 3.05 -15.05 0.76
CA GLU A 116 2.29 -14.06 1.47
C GLU A 116 2.85 -13.91 2.88
N GLN A 117 3.11 -12.68 3.30
CA GLN A 117 3.52 -12.40 4.66
C GLN A 117 2.46 -11.55 5.35
N LYS A 118 1.86 -12.15 6.39
CA LYS A 118 0.94 -11.47 7.29
C LYS A 118 1.69 -10.40 8.07
N MET A 119 1.24 -9.16 7.96
CA MET A 119 1.85 -7.99 8.62
C MET A 119 1.12 -7.60 9.90
N GLY A 120 -0.19 -7.86 9.98
CA GLY A 120 -0.98 -7.61 11.18
C GLY A 120 -2.45 -7.97 11.00
N THR A 121 -3.21 -7.88 12.09
CA THR A 121 -4.64 -8.22 12.11
C THR A 121 -5.39 -7.39 13.12
N VAL A 122 -6.62 -7.03 12.78
CA VAL A 122 -7.59 -6.45 13.69
C VAL A 122 -8.93 -7.13 13.45
N CYS A 123 -9.59 -7.56 14.51
CA CYS A 123 -10.93 -8.13 14.44
C CYS A 123 -11.91 -7.21 15.16
N SER A 124 -13.17 -7.26 14.73
CA SER A 124 -14.27 -6.72 15.53
C SER A 124 -14.39 -7.48 16.85
N SER A 125 -15.10 -6.88 17.80
CA SER A 125 -15.36 -7.50 19.09
C SER A 125 -16.50 -6.82 19.83
N GLY A 126 -17.23 -7.60 20.63
CA GLY A 126 -18.39 -7.15 21.39
C GLY A 126 -19.60 -6.98 20.47
N ALA A 127 -20.79 -7.35 20.94
CA ALA A 127 -22.00 -7.23 20.13
C ALA A 127 -22.59 -5.80 20.23
N ASP A 128 -22.70 -5.10 19.11
CA ASP A 128 -23.32 -3.77 18.97
C ASP A 128 -23.95 -3.62 17.57
N LEU A 129 -25.13 -3.00 17.51
CA LEU A 129 -25.87 -2.74 16.27
C LEU A 129 -25.30 -1.58 15.45
N ASN A 130 -24.41 -0.77 16.03
CA ASN A 130 -23.83 0.39 15.37
C ASN A 130 -22.46 0.07 14.76
N PRO A 131 -22.12 0.68 13.60
CA PRO A 131 -20.77 0.63 13.06
C PRO A 131 -19.74 1.16 14.06
N ARG A 132 -18.68 0.39 14.31
CA ARG A 132 -17.58 0.75 15.21
C ARG A 132 -16.23 0.63 14.51
N ALA A 133 -15.26 1.34 15.07
CA ALA A 133 -13.88 1.33 14.61
C ALA A 133 -13.02 0.47 15.55
N PHE A 134 -12.36 -0.54 15.00
CA PHE A 134 -11.42 -1.40 15.70
C PHE A 134 -10.03 -1.11 15.13
N ASN A 135 -9.07 -0.74 15.98
CA ASN A 135 -7.75 -0.32 15.52
C ASN A 135 -6.65 -1.13 16.18
N VAL A 136 -5.63 -1.46 15.39
CA VAL A 136 -4.37 -1.99 15.90
C VAL A 136 -3.22 -1.14 15.36
N ASN A 137 -2.28 -0.82 16.23
CA ASN A 137 -1.03 -0.13 15.92
C ASN A 137 0.22 -0.99 16.21
N THR A 138 0.00 -2.20 16.73
CA THR A 138 0.99 -3.27 16.91
C THR A 138 0.91 -4.22 15.70
N LEU A 139 1.88 -4.11 14.81
CA LEU A 139 1.98 -4.94 13.61
C LEU A 139 3.26 -5.78 13.70
N ASP A 140 3.16 -7.06 13.32
CA ASP A 140 4.28 -8.02 13.32
C ASP A 140 5.39 -7.52 12.39
N TYR A 141 4.99 -6.97 11.25
CA TYR A 141 5.87 -6.31 10.30
C TYR A 141 5.27 -4.96 9.90
N ARG A 142 6.12 -3.93 9.86
CA ARG A 142 5.68 -2.55 9.55
C ARG A 142 6.21 -2.02 8.23
N LYS A 143 7.32 -2.57 7.72
CA LYS A 143 7.98 -2.03 6.54
C LYS A 143 7.49 -2.72 5.28
N ILE A 144 7.17 -1.94 4.26
CA ILE A 144 6.97 -2.38 2.89
C ILE A 144 8.05 -1.66 2.08
N SER A 145 8.75 -2.39 1.21
CA SER A 145 9.85 -1.86 0.42
C SER A 145 9.80 -2.35 -1.02
N GLY A 146 10.18 -1.50 -1.97
CA GLY A 146 10.32 -1.88 -3.37
C GLY A 146 9.05 -2.47 -4.00
N ALA A 147 9.19 -3.67 -4.57
CA ALA A 147 8.18 -4.33 -5.42
C ALA A 147 7.19 -5.23 -4.65
N TYR A 148 7.12 -5.13 -3.32
CA TYR A 148 6.11 -5.88 -2.56
C TYR A 148 4.73 -5.32 -2.86
N GLY A 149 3.77 -6.21 -3.18
CA GLY A 149 2.38 -5.84 -3.44
C GLY A 149 1.56 -5.98 -2.16
N PRO A 150 1.33 -4.89 -1.39
CA PRO A 150 0.48 -4.95 -0.22
C PRO A 150 -0.98 -5.05 -0.60
N TYR A 151 -1.74 -5.77 0.21
CA TYR A 151 -3.18 -5.88 0.07
C TYR A 151 -3.82 -6.13 1.43
N LEU A 152 -5.10 -5.79 1.51
CA LEU A 152 -5.94 -6.11 2.65
C LEU A 152 -6.72 -7.37 2.34
N TRP A 153 -6.93 -8.17 3.38
CA TRP A 153 -7.76 -9.36 3.34
C TRP A 153 -8.77 -9.28 4.47
N VAL A 154 -10.06 -9.32 4.18
CA VAL A 154 -11.11 -9.37 5.19
C VAL A 154 -11.75 -10.75 5.18
N TYR A 155 -11.85 -11.36 6.36
CA TYR A 155 -12.63 -12.56 6.60
C TYR A 155 -13.99 -12.17 7.18
N LEU A 156 -15.05 -12.67 6.55
CA LEU A 156 -16.44 -12.52 6.98
C LEU A 156 -17.03 -13.92 7.20
N PRO A 157 -17.33 -14.33 8.45
CA PRO A 157 -18.01 -15.59 8.70
C PRO A 157 -19.47 -15.52 8.25
N THR A 158 -20.15 -16.67 8.14
CA THR A 158 -21.54 -16.76 7.64
C THR A 158 -22.53 -16.16 8.62
N ASN A 159 -22.70 -14.84 8.58
CA ASN A 159 -23.51 -14.17 9.58
C ASN A 159 -24.09 -12.85 9.09
N VAL A 160 -25.41 -12.79 9.06
CA VAL A 160 -26.15 -11.59 8.64
C VAL A 160 -26.06 -10.44 9.64
N ASP A 161 -25.57 -10.69 10.87
CA ASP A 161 -25.36 -9.68 11.90
C ASP A 161 -23.96 -9.03 11.84
N LEU A 162 -23.14 -9.43 10.87
CA LEU A 162 -21.79 -8.91 10.66
C LEU A 162 -21.70 -8.15 9.34
N TYR A 163 -21.25 -6.90 9.41
CA TYR A 163 -21.05 -6.05 8.24
C TYR A 163 -19.68 -5.40 8.26
N PHE A 164 -18.91 -5.60 7.20
CA PHE A 164 -17.70 -4.83 6.92
C PHE A 164 -18.07 -3.55 6.16
N HIS A 165 -17.62 -2.39 6.63
CA HIS A 165 -17.88 -1.10 5.98
C HIS A 165 -16.66 -0.56 5.24
N ALA A 166 -15.51 -0.57 5.89
CA ALA A 166 -14.27 -0.05 5.33
C ALA A 166 -13.05 -0.52 6.13
N ALA A 167 -11.90 -0.38 5.50
CA ALA A 167 -10.61 -0.46 6.17
C ALA A 167 -9.88 0.88 6.03
N ARG A 168 -9.09 1.26 7.04
CA ARG A 168 -8.20 2.42 6.96
C ARG A 168 -6.79 2.01 7.31
N LEU A 169 -5.83 2.48 6.53
CA LEU A 169 -4.41 2.27 6.69
C LEU A 169 -3.73 3.61 6.93
N VAL A 170 -2.88 3.70 7.95
CA VAL A 170 -2.01 4.85 8.18
C VAL A 170 -0.56 4.43 7.98
N TYR A 171 0.21 5.21 7.21
CA TYR A 171 1.61 4.90 6.90
C TYR A 171 2.46 6.17 6.79
N THR A 172 3.78 5.98 6.83
CA THR A 172 4.77 7.05 6.61
C THR A 172 5.82 6.69 5.56
N TYR A 173 6.39 7.70 4.91
CA TYR A 173 7.57 7.58 4.03
C TYR A 173 8.39 8.88 4.04
#